data_AF-A0A2T5B1S4-F1
#
_entry.id   AF-A0A2T5B1S4-F1
#
_cell.length_a   1.000
_cell.length_b   1.000
_cell.length_c   1.000
_cell.angle_alpha   90.00
_cell.angle_beta   90.00
_cell.angle_gamma   90.00
#
_symmetry.space_group_name_H-M   'P 1'
#
loop_
_entity.id
_entity.type
_entity.pdbx_description
1 polymer ?
#
loop_
_entity_poly.entity_id
_entity_poly.type
_entity_poly.pdbx_seq_one_letter_code
_entity_poly.pdbx_strand_id
1 'polypeptide(L)'
;MPPAPGDLCEAQFCREVVERTVEELGALNILVSNATYLNSKLRLEQLTAEDWDRTFKTNAYAYFHLVMAALPHLDEATRSSPRPRRKPSRAAPP
;
A
#
# COMPACT_ATOMS: atom_id res chain seq x y z
N MET A 1 -14.89 7.36 13.12
CA MET A 1 -13.91 8.25 12.47
C MET A 1 -14.55 8.99 11.31
N PRO A 2 -14.58 10.33 11.30
CA PRO A 2 -14.96 11.11 10.12
C PRO A 2 -13.87 11.00 9.03
N PRO A 3 -14.18 11.29 7.76
CA PRO A 3 -13.20 11.21 6.67
C PRO A 3 -11.97 12.09 6.94
N ALA A 4 -10.79 11.60 6.54
CA ALA A 4 -9.51 12.30 6.64
C ALA A 4 -9.12 12.86 5.26
N PRO A 5 -9.47 14.10 4.91
CA PRO A 5 -9.09 14.69 3.63
C PRO A 5 -7.58 14.96 3.58
N GLY A 6 -6.95 14.59 2.47
CA GLY A 6 -5.54 14.87 2.18
C GLY A 6 -5.04 14.10 0.96
N ASP A 7 -3.74 14.19 0.69
CA ASP A 7 -3.10 13.59 -0.49
C ASP A 7 -2.04 12.56 -0.06
N LEU A 8 -2.22 11.31 -0.50
CA LEU A 8 -1.29 10.22 -0.22
C LEU A 8 0.04 10.35 -0.97
N CYS A 9 0.15 11.27 -1.93
CA CYS A 9 1.43 11.62 -2.53
C CYS A 9 2.36 12.33 -1.54
N GLU A 10 1.82 12.88 -0.45
CA GLU A 10 2.57 13.54 0.61
C GLU A 10 2.95 12.55 1.71
N ALA A 11 4.24 12.27 1.86
CA ALA A 11 4.74 11.29 2.84
C ALA A 11 4.33 11.62 4.28
N GLN A 12 4.17 12.90 4.60
CA GLN A 12 3.70 13.35 5.91
C GLN A 12 2.24 12.96 6.15
N PHE A 13 1.37 13.16 5.16
CA PHE A 13 -0.04 12.79 5.28
C PHE A 13 -0.23 11.27 5.44
N CYS A 14 0.60 10.46 4.77
CA CYS A 14 0.61 9.00 4.96
C CYS A 14 0.91 8.58 6.42
N ARG A 15 1.77 9.31 7.13
CA ARG A 15 2.03 9.07 8.56
C ARG A 15 0.84 9.48 9.41
N GLU A 16 0.38 10.71 9.22
CA GLU A 16 -0.73 11.28 10.00
C GLU A 16 -2.01 10.45 9.91
N VAL A 17 -2.36 9.97 8.70
CA VAL A 17 -3.59 9.17 8.53
C VAL A 17 -3.50 7.81 9.23
N VAL A 18 -2.31 7.20 9.26
CA VAL A 18 -2.08 5.93 9.98
C VAL A 18 -2.11 6.15 11.49
N GLU A 19 -1.37 7.14 11.99
CA GLU A 19 -1.33 7.49 13.42
C GLU A 19 -2.75 7.79 13.94
N ARG A 20 -3.48 8.64 13.24
CA ARG A 20 -4.85 9.00 13.58
C ARG A 20 -5.80 7.80 13.55
N THR A 21 -5.63 6.88 12.59
CA THR A 21 -6.43 5.64 12.53
C THR A 21 -6.21 4.79 13.77
N VAL A 22 -4.94 4.64 14.20
CA VAL A 22 -4.59 3.89 15.40
C VAL A 22 -5.11 4.58 16.66
N GLU A 23 -4.99 5.91 16.76
CA GLU A 23 -5.50 6.69 17.89
C GLU A 23 -7.02 6.59 18.03
N GLU A 24 -7.77 6.70 16.92
CA GLU A 24 -9.23 6.70 16.96
C GLU A 24 -9.83 5.28 17.10
N LEU A 25 -9.17 4.25 16.57
CA LEU A 25 -9.70 2.88 16.53
C LEU A 25 -9.01 1.93 17.51
N GLY A 26 -7.90 2.34 18.12
CA GLY A 26 -7.11 1.58 19.09
C GLY A 26 -6.09 0.61 18.49
N ALA A 27 -6.26 0.18 17.24
CA ALA A 27 -5.34 -0.73 16.56
C ALA A 27 -5.44 -0.64 15.02
N LEU A 28 -4.40 -1.13 14.33
CA LEU A 28 -4.39 -1.32 12.88
C LEU A 28 -3.99 -2.77 12.56
N ASN A 29 -4.94 -3.58 12.10
CA ASN A 29 -4.68 -4.99 11.77
C ASN A 29 -4.42 -5.22 10.27
N ILE A 30 -5.05 -4.42 9.40
CA ILE A 30 -4.99 -4.57 7.94
C ILE A 30 -4.81 -3.20 7.31
N LEU A 31 -3.81 -3.08 6.42
CA LEU A 31 -3.65 -1.95 5.51
C LEU A 31 -4.07 -2.36 4.11
N VAL A 32 -5.02 -1.63 3.52
CA VAL A 32 -5.43 -1.79 2.12
C VAL A 32 -5.02 -0.54 1.34
N SER A 33 -3.85 -0.56 0.71
CA SER A 33 -3.38 0.53 -0.15
C SER A 33 -4.03 0.43 -1.54
N ASN A 34 -5.28 0.86 -1.64
CA ASN A 34 -6.08 0.78 -2.88
C ASN A 34 -6.03 2.06 -3.74
N ALA A 35 -5.59 3.20 -3.18
CA ALA A 35 -5.55 4.46 -3.93
C ALA A 35 -4.61 4.33 -5.13
N THR A 36 -5.13 4.60 -6.32
CA THR A 36 -4.35 4.54 -7.56
C THR A 36 -4.74 5.67 -8.50
N TYR A 37 -3.76 6.14 -9.24
CA TYR A 37 -3.95 6.97 -10.42
C TYR A 37 -3.80 6.09 -11.67
N LEU A 38 -4.83 6.10 -12.51
CA LEU A 38 -4.80 5.50 -13.83
C LEU A 38 -4.66 6.60 -14.87
N ASN A 39 -3.56 6.59 -15.62
CA ASN A 39 -3.43 7.41 -16.81
C ASN A 39 -4.19 6.75 -17.98
N SER A 40 -5.09 7.50 -18.61
CA SER A 40 -5.95 7.01 -19.70
C SER A 40 -5.38 7.24 -21.12
N LYS A 41 -4.16 7.75 -21.24
CA LYS A 41 -3.49 7.94 -22.52
C LYS A 41 -3.25 6.59 -23.20
N LEU A 42 -3.59 6.51 -24.48
CA LEU A 42 -3.56 5.27 -25.25
C LEU A 42 -2.21 5.01 -25.95
N ARG A 43 -1.36 6.04 -26.05
CA ARG A 43 -0.05 5.95 -26.70
C ARG A 43 1.04 6.48 -25.78
N LEU A 44 2.20 5.85 -25.80
CA LEU A 44 3.32 6.18 -24.91
C LEU A 44 3.87 7.59 -25.17
N GLU A 45 3.89 8.05 -26.42
CA GLU A 45 4.43 9.37 -26.77
C GLU A 45 3.56 10.53 -26.26
N GLN A 46 2.35 10.23 -25.80
CA GLN A 46 1.46 11.23 -25.20
C GLN A 46 1.74 11.43 -23.70
N LEU A 47 2.49 10.52 -23.08
CA LEU A 47 2.76 10.53 -21.65
C LEU A 47 3.75 11.65 -21.32
N THR A 48 3.35 12.55 -20.42
CA THR A 48 4.26 13.59 -19.94
C THR A 48 5.10 13.11 -18.76
N ALA A 49 6.14 13.87 -18.40
CA ALA A 49 6.91 13.59 -17.19
C ALA A 49 6.03 13.72 -15.93
N GLU A 50 5.10 14.66 -15.91
CA GLU A 50 4.16 14.88 -14.80
C GLU A 50 3.16 13.74 -14.66
N ASP A 51 2.65 13.22 -15.77
CA ASP A 51 1.79 12.03 -15.80
C ASP A 51 2.49 10.81 -15.18
N TRP A 52 3.75 10.62 -15.58
CA TRP A 52 4.58 9.55 -15.07
C TRP A 52 4.84 9.73 -13.58
N ASP A 53 5.30 10.91 -13.17
CA ASP A 53 5.58 11.24 -11.78
C ASP A 53 4.34 11.07 -10.89
N ARG A 54 3.17 11.54 -11.33
CA ARG A 54 1.90 11.34 -10.61
C ARG A 54 1.57 9.86 -10.43
N THR A 55 1.75 9.06 -11.47
CA THR A 55 1.50 7.61 -11.40
C THR A 55 2.38 6.95 -10.33
N PHE A 56 3.67 7.29 -10.28
CA PHE A 56 4.59 6.72 -9.29
C PHE A 56 4.34 7.27 -7.88
N LYS A 57 4.04 8.56 -7.74
CA LYS A 57 3.70 9.18 -6.46
C LYS A 57 2.48 8.51 -5.84
N THR A 58 1.40 8.36 -6.60
CA THR A 58 0.15 7.76 -6.10
C THR A 58 0.24 6.25 -5.94
N ASN A 59 0.87 5.52 -6.87
CA ASN A 59 0.76 4.05 -6.88
C ASN A 59 1.93 3.35 -6.18
N ALA A 60 3.11 3.97 -6.12
CA ALA A 60 4.33 3.36 -5.57
C ALA A 60 4.81 4.07 -4.30
N TYR A 61 5.01 5.39 -4.34
CA TYR A 61 5.53 6.13 -3.17
C TYR A 61 4.51 6.17 -2.04
N ALA A 62 3.26 6.48 -2.33
CA ALA A 62 2.17 6.42 -1.35
C ALA A 62 2.09 5.04 -0.68
N TYR A 63 2.11 3.96 -1.48
CA TYR A 63 2.11 2.59 -0.98
C TYR A 63 3.27 2.36 0.00
N PHE A 64 4.50 2.73 -0.40
CA PHE A 64 5.68 2.58 0.43
C PHE A 64 5.55 3.36 1.73
N HIS A 65 5.16 4.63 1.69
CA HIS A 65 5.02 5.47 2.87
C HIS A 65 3.93 4.97 3.83
N LEU A 66 2.78 4.54 3.30
CA LEU A 66 1.70 3.95 4.09
C LEU A 66 2.16 2.66 4.78
N VAL A 67 2.84 1.77 4.06
CA VAL A 67 3.38 0.54 4.66
C VAL A 67 4.39 0.88 5.75
N MET A 68 5.35 1.76 5.48
CA MET A 68 6.36 2.15 6.48
C MET A 68 5.74 2.76 7.73
N ALA A 69 4.70 3.60 7.57
CA ALA A 69 3.95 4.15 8.69
C ALA A 69 3.13 3.09 9.45
N ALA A 70 2.56 2.10 8.76
CA ALA A 70 1.74 1.05 9.35
C ALA A 70 2.55 -0.05 10.05
N LEU A 71 3.78 -0.33 9.61
CA LEU A 71 4.63 -1.44 10.10
C LEU A 71 4.74 -1.55 11.64
N PRO A 72 4.91 -0.45 12.40
CA PRO A 72 4.97 -0.51 13.86
C PRO A 72 3.66 -1.02 14.49
N HIS A 73 2.52 -0.74 13.84
CA HIS A 73 1.17 -0.98 14.37
C HIS A 73 0.59 -2.33 13.94
N LEU A 74 1.10 -2.94 12.86
CA LEU A 74 0.64 -4.25 12.38
C LEU A 74 1.14 -5.37 13.31
N ASP A 75 0.24 -6.30 13.65
CA ASP A 75 0.56 -7.45 14.51
C ASP A 75 1.73 -8.31 13.97
N GLU A 76 2.43 -8.99 14.87
CA GLU A 76 3.57 -9.85 14.51
C GLU A 76 3.18 -10.98 13.56
N ALA A 77 1.97 -11.54 13.70
CA ALA A 77 1.40 -12.51 12.75
C ALA A 77 1.27 -11.96 11.32
N THR A 78 1.07 -10.65 11.18
CA THR A 78 0.98 -9.95 9.89
C THR A 78 2.38 -9.56 9.37
N ARG A 79 3.36 -9.31 10.26
CA ARG A 79 4.76 -9.03 9.90
C ARG A 79 5.53 -10.28 9.47
N SER A 80 5.27 -11.43 10.10
CA SER A 80 5.83 -12.71 9.71
C SER A 80 4.87 -13.43 8.77
N SER A 81 5.02 -13.24 7.46
CA SER A 81 4.30 -14.07 6.49
C SER A 81 4.54 -15.56 6.84
N PRO A 82 3.49 -16.37 7.11
CA PRO A 82 3.69 -17.78 7.34
C PRO A 82 4.31 -18.36 6.08
N ARG A 83 5.56 -18.87 6.18
CA ARG A 83 6.24 -19.53 5.06
C ARG A 83 5.22 -20.45 4.38
N PRO A 84 4.98 -20.31 3.07
CA PRO A 84 4.03 -21.17 2.39
C PRO A 84 4.47 -22.61 2.66
N ARG A 85 3.59 -23.41 3.28
CA ARG A 85 3.84 -24.84 3.47
C ARG A 85 4.10 -25.42 2.09
N ARG A 86 5.33 -25.86 1.83
CA ARG A 86 5.67 -26.60 0.61
C ARG A 86 4.66 -27.73 0.50
N LYS A 87 3.81 -27.71 -0.53
CA LYS A 87 2.96 -28.86 -0.85
C LYS A 87 3.90 -30.04 -1.14
N PRO A 88 3.66 -31.24 -0.57
CA PRO A 88 4.45 -32.41 -0.93
C PRO A 88 4.37 -32.59 -2.45
N SER A 89 5.53 -32.79 -3.07
CA SER A 89 5.63 -33.09 -4.49
C SER A 89 4.74 -34.30 -4.78
N ARG A 90 3.76 -34.16 -5.69
CA ARG A 90 3.08 -35.34 -6.24
C ARG A 90 4.14 -36.11 -6.99
N ALA A 91 4.43 -37.33 -6.55
CA ALA A 91 5.20 -38.28 -7.34
C ALA A 91 4.53 -38.41 -8.71
N ALA A 92 5.33 -38.32 -9.77
CA ALA A 92 4.85 -38.56 -11.12
C ALA A 92 4.32 -40.00 -11.21
N PRO A 93 3.18 -40.23 -11.90
CA PRO A 93 2.71 -41.59 -12.16
C PRO A 93 3.76 -42.38 -12.97
N PRO A 94 3.77 -43.71 -12.86
CA PRO A 94 4.75 -44.59 -13.49
C PRO A 94 4.73 -44.50 -15.02
#